data_AF-A0A431IY36-F1
#
_entry.id   AF-A0A431IY36-F1
#
_cell.length_a   1.000
_cell.length_b   1.000
_cell.length_c   1.000
_cell.angle_alpha   90.00
_cell.angle_beta   90.00
_cell.angle_gamma   90.00
#
_symmetry.space_group_name_H-M   'P 1'
#
loop_
_entity.id
_entity.type
_entity.pdbx_description
1 polymer ?
#
loop_
_entity_poly.entity_id
_entity_poly.type
_entity_poly.pdbx_seq_one_letter_code
_entity_poly.pdbx_strand_id
1 'polypeptide(L)'
;MFLTLLDFDLENPSNSDHPFCFTYKVLLKLNPDTDEYEYLLFNCLFGIIECMDMLKKTNFPEYEKWKVRLVKNTKSVGLYGDIYELYIHWSLVRKNISFLKSERPDFTINWKGLNVFIECGSAQFDFNKIPSEKEVFRKLKSVIRINFTSGYLNTSTALFIDITNLMFHLSDFDANILSRALSAVDLELKRNPSNTLNEPGAITFMNFELIKNSSSQKYACSVTGSFLNPNVDPNLKSFLEENFIGGIEKPIVIKPKFNH
;
A
#
# COMPACT_ATOMS: atom_id res chain seq x y z
N MET A 1 -19.63 -12.79 5.24
CA MET A 1 -18.43 -13.58 4.89
C MET A 1 -17.15 -12.97 5.46
N PHE A 2 -16.78 -11.72 5.13
CA PHE A 2 -15.55 -11.10 5.65
C PHE A 2 -15.52 -10.89 7.17
N LEU A 3 -16.61 -10.41 7.75
CA LEU A 3 -16.73 -10.17 9.18
C LEU A 3 -16.61 -11.45 10.01
N THR A 4 -17.17 -12.54 9.49
CA THR A 4 -17.00 -13.90 10.01
C THR A 4 -15.55 -14.36 9.91
N LEU A 5 -14.79 -13.88 8.93
CA LEU A 5 -13.38 -14.21 8.76
C LEU A 5 -12.47 -13.43 9.71
N LEU A 6 -12.93 -12.28 10.22
CA LEU A 6 -12.21 -11.49 11.21
C LEU A 6 -12.73 -11.68 12.65
N ASP A 7 -13.76 -12.51 12.85
CA ASP A 7 -14.52 -12.60 14.10
C ASP A 7 -14.97 -11.21 14.59
N PHE A 8 -15.35 -10.33 13.65
CA PHE A 8 -15.68 -8.93 13.91
C PHE A 8 -17.18 -8.68 13.82
N ASP A 9 -17.79 -8.34 14.94
CA ASP A 9 -19.22 -8.04 15.02
C ASP A 9 -19.50 -6.55 14.77
N LEU A 10 -20.21 -6.25 13.69
CA LEU A 10 -20.62 -4.86 13.35
C LEU A 10 -21.77 -4.34 14.20
N GLU A 11 -22.54 -5.23 14.81
CA GLU A 11 -23.68 -4.88 15.66
C GLU A 11 -23.26 -4.60 17.09
N ASN A 12 -22.08 -5.08 17.50
CA ASN A 12 -21.53 -4.81 18.82
C ASN A 12 -21.29 -3.29 19.02
N PRO A 13 -21.96 -2.64 19.99
CA PRO A 13 -21.80 -1.21 20.25
C PRO A 13 -20.36 -0.80 20.59
N SER A 14 -19.54 -1.69 21.18
CA SER A 14 -18.13 -1.39 21.47
C SER A 14 -17.29 -1.16 20.22
N ASN A 15 -17.78 -1.59 19.06
CA ASN A 15 -17.10 -1.47 17.78
C ASN A 15 -17.56 -0.25 16.98
N SER A 16 -18.45 0.61 17.51
CA SER A 16 -19.05 1.72 16.77
C SER A 16 -18.03 2.66 16.12
N ASP A 17 -16.90 2.86 16.82
CA ASP A 17 -15.84 3.79 16.43
C ASP A 17 -14.75 3.12 15.58
N HIS A 18 -14.86 1.80 15.36
CA HIS A 18 -13.92 1.08 14.53
C HIS A 18 -14.09 1.50 13.05
N PRO A 19 -13.01 1.73 12.29
CA PRO A 19 -13.11 2.11 10.89
C PRO A 19 -13.93 1.13 10.04
N PHE A 20 -13.93 -0.16 10.38
CA PHE A 20 -14.78 -1.17 9.72
C PHE A 20 -16.26 -0.88 9.87
N CYS A 21 -16.71 -0.58 11.09
CA CYS A 21 -18.10 -0.23 11.37
C CYS A 21 -18.49 1.07 10.67
N PHE A 22 -17.60 2.06 10.72
CA PHE A 22 -17.82 3.34 10.07
C PHE A 22 -18.01 3.15 8.56
N THR A 23 -17.04 2.56 7.86
CA THR A 23 -17.17 2.40 6.41
C THR A 23 -18.36 1.52 6.03
N TYR A 24 -18.59 0.40 6.72
CA TYR A 24 -19.75 -0.44 6.41
C TYR A 24 -21.07 0.36 6.49
N LYS A 25 -21.24 1.15 7.55
CA LYS A 25 -22.44 2.01 7.71
C LYS A 25 -22.52 3.11 6.65
N VAL A 26 -21.40 3.63 6.16
CA VAL A 26 -21.39 4.59 5.05
C VAL A 26 -21.76 3.90 3.73
N LEU A 27 -21.18 2.74 3.43
CA LEU A 27 -21.49 1.96 2.22
C LEU A 27 -22.96 1.61 2.12
N LEU A 28 -23.61 1.22 3.23
CA LEU A 28 -25.05 0.94 3.25
C LEU A 28 -25.94 2.14 2.89
N LYS A 29 -25.42 3.37 2.98
CA LYS A 29 -26.16 4.60 2.68
C LYS A 29 -25.91 5.13 1.28
N LEU A 30 -24.86 4.66 0.60
CA LEU A 30 -24.47 5.12 -0.71
C LEU A 30 -25.17 4.29 -1.81
N ASN A 31 -25.43 4.94 -2.95
CA ASN A 31 -25.92 4.24 -4.13
C ASN A 31 -24.75 3.41 -4.73
N PRO A 32 -24.92 2.08 -4.94
CA PRO A 32 -23.88 1.21 -5.49
C PRO A 32 -23.28 1.66 -6.83
N ASP A 33 -24.01 2.47 -7.60
CA ASP A 33 -23.56 2.96 -8.92
C ASP A 33 -22.71 4.25 -8.84
N THR A 34 -22.38 4.75 -7.64
CA THR A 34 -21.59 5.98 -7.49
C THR A 34 -20.09 5.69 -7.37
N ASP A 35 -19.28 6.62 -7.90
CA ASP A 35 -17.82 6.60 -7.74
C ASP A 35 -17.41 6.62 -6.25
N GLU A 36 -18.22 7.23 -5.38
CA GLU A 36 -18.02 7.25 -3.93
C GLU A 36 -18.22 5.88 -3.28
N TYR A 37 -19.28 5.15 -3.66
CA TYR A 37 -19.50 3.79 -3.20
C TYR A 37 -18.35 2.89 -3.66
N GLU A 38 -18.01 2.93 -4.94
CA GLU A 38 -16.90 2.16 -5.51
C GLU A 38 -15.57 2.49 -4.80
N TYR A 39 -15.31 3.76 -4.50
CA TYR A 39 -14.12 4.20 -3.77
C TYR A 39 -14.06 3.74 -2.31
N LEU A 40 -15.16 3.79 -1.57
CA LEU A 40 -15.19 3.27 -0.20
C LEU A 40 -15.14 1.74 -0.20
N LEU A 41 -15.80 1.07 -1.14
CA LEU A 41 -15.73 -0.37 -1.28
C LEU A 41 -14.28 -0.80 -1.57
N PHE A 42 -13.61 -0.04 -2.42
CA PHE A 42 -12.23 -0.16 -2.82
C PHE A 42 -11.24 -0.01 -1.65
N ASN A 43 -11.38 1.03 -0.84
CA ASN A 43 -10.46 1.26 0.28
C ASN A 43 -10.77 0.32 1.44
N CYS A 44 -12.03 -0.05 1.62
CA CYS A 44 -12.52 -0.51 2.90
C CYS A 44 -12.97 -1.97 2.85
N LEU A 45 -12.01 -2.88 2.64
CA LEU A 45 -12.02 -4.26 3.15
C LEU A 45 -12.27 -5.38 2.13
N PHE A 46 -12.85 -5.12 0.95
CA PHE A 46 -13.30 -6.23 0.10
C PHE A 46 -12.18 -6.89 -0.72
N GLY A 47 -11.07 -6.18 -0.97
CA GLY A 47 -9.89 -6.77 -1.59
C GLY A 47 -9.06 -7.69 -0.67
N ILE A 48 -9.24 -7.61 0.65
CA ILE A 48 -8.45 -8.40 1.61
C ILE A 48 -9.10 -9.71 2.05
N ILE A 49 -10.35 -9.96 1.65
CA ILE A 49 -11.03 -11.24 1.97
C ILE A 49 -10.23 -12.40 1.41
N GLU A 50 -9.86 -12.31 0.12
CA GLU A 50 -9.05 -13.32 -0.57
C GLU A 50 -7.67 -13.45 0.09
N CYS A 51 -7.09 -12.32 0.52
CA CYS A 51 -5.80 -12.30 1.21
C CYS A 51 -5.86 -13.10 2.51
N MET A 52 -6.83 -12.77 3.37
CA MET A 52 -6.99 -13.40 4.67
C MET A 52 -7.45 -14.86 4.58
N ASP A 53 -8.34 -15.21 3.65
CA ASP A 53 -8.78 -16.59 3.44
C ASP A 53 -7.62 -17.47 2.94
N MET A 54 -6.78 -16.96 2.04
CA MET A 54 -5.59 -17.66 1.59
C MET A 54 -4.62 -17.88 2.76
N LEU A 55 -4.33 -16.86 3.56
CA LEU A 55 -3.47 -16.99 4.74
C LEU A 55 -4.03 -17.99 5.76
N LYS A 56 -5.35 -18.00 5.98
CA LYS A 56 -6.00 -18.98 6.88
C LYS A 56 -5.74 -20.41 6.43
N LYS A 57 -5.73 -20.65 5.12
CA LYS A 57 -5.49 -21.96 4.50
C LYS A 57 -4.01 -22.34 4.45
N THR A 58 -3.10 -21.39 4.25
CA THR A 58 -1.67 -21.67 4.02
C THR A 58 -0.79 -21.46 5.25
N ASN A 59 -1.13 -20.52 6.13
CA ASN A 59 -0.35 -20.15 7.31
C ASN A 59 -1.25 -19.57 8.42
N PHE A 60 -1.97 -20.46 9.11
CA PHE A 60 -2.94 -20.08 10.14
C PHE A 60 -2.37 -19.20 11.28
N PRO A 61 -1.16 -19.46 11.83
CA PRO A 61 -0.58 -18.58 12.86
C PRO A 61 -0.42 -17.13 12.39
N GLU A 62 -0.05 -16.92 11.14
CA GLU A 62 0.14 -15.58 10.58
C GLU A 62 -1.19 -14.91 10.26
N TYR A 63 -2.19 -15.68 9.81
CA TYR A 63 -3.58 -15.22 9.71
C TYR A 63 -4.10 -14.69 11.05
N GLU A 64 -3.88 -15.40 12.17
CA GLU A 64 -4.34 -14.95 13.49
C GLU A 64 -3.66 -13.63 13.91
N LYS A 65 -2.36 -13.45 13.61
CA LYS A 65 -1.67 -12.17 13.86
C LYS A 65 -2.28 -11.03 13.06
N TRP A 66 -2.52 -11.24 11.77
CA TRP A 66 -3.16 -10.24 10.90
C TRP A 66 -4.57 -9.91 11.35
N LYS A 67 -5.36 -10.92 11.71
CA LYS A 67 -6.71 -10.74 12.25
C LYS A 67 -6.70 -9.83 13.46
N VAL A 68 -5.83 -10.12 14.43
CA VAL A 68 -5.69 -9.33 15.66
C VAL A 68 -5.22 -7.91 15.36
N ARG A 69 -4.24 -7.73 14.47
CA ARG A 69 -3.71 -6.42 14.07
C ARG A 69 -4.79 -5.55 13.43
N LEU A 70 -5.52 -6.10 12.47
CA LEU A 70 -6.60 -5.42 11.76
C LEU A 70 -7.77 -5.02 12.68
N VAL A 71 -8.17 -5.90 13.60
CA VAL A 71 -9.29 -5.64 14.54
C VAL A 71 -8.90 -4.64 15.64
N LYS A 72 -7.62 -4.56 16.02
CA LYS A 72 -7.16 -3.61 17.04
C LYS A 72 -6.88 -2.21 16.49
N ASN A 73 -6.78 -2.04 15.18
CA ASN A 73 -6.40 -0.76 14.59
C ASN A 73 -7.62 0.16 14.41
N THR A 74 -7.88 0.97 15.44
CA THR A 74 -9.00 1.92 15.45
C THR A 74 -8.74 3.20 14.66
N LYS A 75 -7.52 3.42 14.14
CA LYS A 75 -7.18 4.61 13.35
C LYS A 75 -7.29 4.29 11.87
N SER A 76 -8.15 5.01 11.15
CA SER A 76 -8.36 4.85 9.69
C SER A 76 -7.05 4.76 8.92
N VAL A 77 -6.17 5.75 9.09
CA VAL A 77 -4.84 5.79 8.46
C VAL A 77 -4.00 4.55 8.80
N GLY A 78 -3.93 4.18 10.08
CA GLY A 78 -3.15 3.00 10.49
C GLY A 78 -3.66 1.73 9.81
N LEU A 79 -4.98 1.57 9.75
CA LEU A 79 -5.62 0.39 9.20
C LEU A 79 -5.36 0.21 7.70
N TYR A 80 -5.40 1.26 6.89
CA TYR A 80 -5.11 1.14 5.46
C TYR A 80 -3.63 0.78 5.21
N GLY A 81 -2.72 1.27 6.07
CA GLY A 81 -1.33 0.83 6.07
C GLY A 81 -1.22 -0.68 6.32
N ASP A 82 -1.93 -1.19 7.33
CA ASP A 82 -1.97 -2.63 7.64
C ASP A 82 -2.56 -3.44 6.49
N ILE A 83 -3.62 -2.94 5.83
CA ILE A 83 -4.26 -3.57 4.66
C ILE A 83 -3.27 -3.66 3.49
N TYR A 84 -2.52 -2.58 3.22
CA TYR A 84 -1.51 -2.58 2.15
C TYR A 84 -0.38 -3.56 2.44
N GLU A 85 0.14 -3.57 3.66
CA GLU A 85 1.19 -4.49 4.06
C GLU A 85 0.72 -5.96 4.01
N LEU A 86 -0.52 -6.24 4.40
CA LEU A 86 -1.17 -7.54 4.21
C LEU A 86 -1.26 -7.93 2.73
N TYR A 87 -1.56 -6.98 1.84
CA TYR A 87 -1.57 -7.25 0.40
C TYR A 87 -0.18 -7.63 -0.12
N ILE A 88 0.88 -6.96 0.33
CA ILE A 88 2.25 -7.33 -0.04
C ILE A 88 2.58 -8.75 0.47
N HIS A 89 2.21 -9.05 1.72
CA HIS A 89 2.34 -10.39 2.28
C HIS A 89 1.65 -11.44 1.40
N TRP A 90 0.38 -11.22 1.06
CA TRP A 90 -0.38 -12.11 0.18
C TRP A 90 0.27 -12.26 -1.21
N SER A 91 0.76 -11.17 -1.79
CA SER A 91 1.43 -11.18 -3.09
C SER A 91 2.68 -12.07 -3.07
N LEU A 92 3.49 -12.00 -2.01
CA LEU A 92 4.66 -12.86 -1.83
C LEU A 92 4.27 -14.34 -1.71
N VAL A 93 3.26 -14.65 -0.90
CA VAL A 93 2.78 -16.05 -0.74
C VAL A 93 2.22 -16.60 -2.06
N ARG A 94 1.40 -15.82 -2.79
CA ARG A 94 0.82 -16.24 -4.08
C ARG A 94 1.90 -16.50 -5.13
N LYS A 95 3.00 -15.76 -5.09
CA LYS A 95 4.17 -15.94 -5.96
C LYS A 95 5.11 -17.06 -5.50
N ASN A 96 4.76 -17.77 -4.42
CA ASN A 96 5.59 -18.80 -3.79
C ASN A 96 7.00 -18.28 -3.44
N ILE A 97 7.09 -17.02 -3.01
CA ILE A 97 8.34 -16.40 -2.56
C ILE A 97 8.49 -16.70 -1.06
N SER A 98 9.65 -17.22 -0.65
CA SER A 98 9.97 -17.43 0.76
C SER A 98 10.41 -16.11 1.40
N PHE A 99 9.80 -15.76 2.53
CA PHE A 99 10.12 -14.55 3.27
C PHE A 99 9.94 -14.73 4.78
N LEU A 100 10.54 -13.82 5.54
CA LEU A 100 10.34 -13.62 6.97
C LEU A 100 9.67 -12.26 7.18
N LYS A 101 8.55 -12.23 7.92
CA LYS A 101 7.94 -11.00 8.41
C LYS A 101 8.69 -10.53 9.67
N SER A 102 9.06 -9.27 9.70
CA SER A 102 9.68 -8.61 10.86
C SER A 102 9.00 -7.27 11.16
N GLU A 103 9.39 -6.64 12.28
CA GLU A 103 8.97 -5.26 12.58
C GLU A 103 9.63 -4.27 11.61
N ARG A 104 10.94 -4.43 11.36
CA ARG A 104 11.73 -3.60 10.45
C ARG A 104 12.93 -4.39 9.88
N PRO A 105 13.15 -4.43 8.56
CA PRO A 105 12.18 -4.05 7.52
C PRO A 105 10.93 -4.94 7.59
N ASP A 106 9.83 -4.54 6.94
CA ASP A 106 8.59 -5.32 6.98
C ASP A 106 8.77 -6.76 6.51
N PHE A 107 9.52 -6.99 5.43
CA PHE A 107 9.77 -8.32 4.87
C PHE A 107 11.25 -8.50 4.56
N THR A 108 11.80 -9.66 4.93
CA THR A 108 13.11 -10.14 4.52
C THR A 108 12.93 -11.34 3.58
N ILE A 109 13.50 -11.28 2.39
CA ILE A 109 13.28 -12.25 1.31
C ILE A 109 14.62 -12.87 0.95
N ASN A 110 14.69 -14.20 0.93
CA ASN A 110 15.86 -14.89 0.39
C ASN A 110 15.70 -15.02 -1.12
N TRP A 111 16.46 -14.25 -1.88
CA TRP A 111 16.45 -14.24 -3.33
C TRP A 111 17.82 -14.64 -3.87
N LYS A 112 17.88 -15.77 -4.58
CA LYS A 112 19.12 -16.29 -5.19
C LYS A 112 20.27 -16.44 -4.16
N GLY A 113 19.94 -16.80 -2.92
CA GLY A 113 20.89 -17.01 -1.83
C GLY A 113 21.28 -15.76 -1.05
N LEU A 114 20.75 -14.59 -1.40
CA LEU A 114 21.01 -13.32 -0.72
C LEU A 114 19.71 -12.72 -0.17
N ASN A 115 19.82 -11.94 0.90
CA ASN A 115 18.67 -11.29 1.51
C ASN A 115 18.40 -9.95 0.83
N VAL A 116 17.17 -9.77 0.36
CA VAL A 116 16.61 -8.49 -0.07
C VAL A 116 15.44 -8.13 0.84
N PHE A 117 15.12 -6.84 0.94
CA PHE A 117 14.18 -6.35 1.93
C PHE A 117 13.06 -5.53 1.27
N ILE A 118 11.86 -5.60 1.83
CA ILE A 118 10.75 -4.71 1.48
C ILE A 118 10.33 -3.98 2.74
N GLU A 119 10.22 -2.65 2.65
CA GLU A 119 9.58 -1.79 3.63
C GLU A 119 8.31 -1.21 3.03
N CYS A 120 7.19 -1.29 3.75
CA CYS A 120 5.91 -0.75 3.32
C CYS A 120 5.67 0.63 3.95
N GLY A 121 5.20 1.55 3.11
CA GLY A 121 4.69 2.85 3.52
C GLY A 121 3.36 3.14 2.84
N SER A 122 2.57 4.03 3.42
CA SER A 122 1.35 4.53 2.79
C SER A 122 1.26 6.04 2.93
N ALA A 123 0.96 6.72 1.83
CA ALA A 123 0.76 8.15 1.78
C ALA A 123 -0.73 8.44 1.64
N GLN A 124 -1.32 8.93 2.73
CA GLN A 124 -2.78 9.07 2.82
C GLN A 124 -3.20 10.31 3.62
N PHE A 125 -4.37 10.80 3.27
CA PHE A 125 -5.15 11.80 3.98
C PHE A 125 -6.36 11.16 4.64
N ASP A 126 -6.96 11.91 5.56
CA ASP A 126 -8.29 11.57 6.04
C ASP A 126 -9.28 11.72 4.87
N PHE A 127 -10.16 10.74 4.73
CA PHE A 127 -11.19 10.68 3.68
C PHE A 127 -12.17 11.85 3.75
N ASN A 128 -12.30 12.49 4.91
CA ASN A 128 -13.16 13.66 5.11
C ASN A 128 -12.51 14.97 4.63
N LYS A 129 -11.29 14.92 4.08
CA LYS A 129 -10.55 16.10 3.63
C LYS A 129 -10.22 15.98 2.15
N ILE A 130 -10.44 17.06 1.41
CA ILE A 130 -9.93 17.24 0.04
C ILE A 130 -8.61 18.02 0.13
N PRO A 131 -7.45 17.38 -0.06
CA PRO A 131 -6.17 18.08 -0.03
C PRO A 131 -5.93 18.83 -1.35
N SER A 132 -5.27 19.99 -1.27
CA SER A 132 -4.70 20.65 -2.45
C SER A 132 -3.50 19.85 -3.01
N GLU A 133 -3.16 20.05 -4.29
CA GLU A 133 -1.97 19.44 -4.91
C GLU A 133 -0.69 19.70 -4.09
N LYS A 134 -0.53 20.92 -3.57
CA LYS A 134 0.60 21.29 -2.70
C LYS A 134 0.63 20.46 -1.42
N GLU A 135 -0.52 20.16 -0.83
CA GLU A 135 -0.61 19.31 0.35
C GLU A 135 -0.29 17.87 0.02
N VAL A 136 -0.80 17.34 -1.09
CA VAL A 136 -0.48 15.99 -1.58
C VAL A 136 1.02 15.83 -1.80
N PHE A 137 1.63 16.79 -2.51
CA PHE A 137 3.07 16.84 -2.71
C PHE A 137 3.85 16.85 -1.39
N ARG A 138 3.42 17.67 -0.42
CA ARG A 138 4.03 17.73 0.91
C ARG A 138 3.90 16.40 1.67
N LYS A 139 2.75 15.72 1.57
CA LYS A 139 2.51 14.42 2.20
C LYS A 139 3.42 13.35 1.61
N LEU A 140 3.49 13.26 0.29
CA LEU A 140 4.35 12.32 -0.42
C LEU A 140 5.82 12.49 0.00
N LYS A 141 6.32 13.74 -0.04
CA LYS A 141 7.67 14.06 0.44
C LYS A 141 7.91 13.63 1.89
N SER A 142 6.94 13.91 2.76
CA SER A 142 7.05 13.57 4.19
C SER A 142 7.19 12.07 4.40
N VAL A 143 6.40 11.26 3.70
CA VAL A 143 6.46 9.79 3.81
C VAL A 143 7.81 9.26 3.33
N ILE A 144 8.30 9.71 2.18
CA ILE A 144 9.61 9.32 1.66
C ILE A 144 10.72 9.71 2.64
N ARG A 145 10.70 10.96 3.12
CA ARG A 145 11.70 11.49 4.04
C ARG A 145 11.75 10.71 5.35
N ILE A 146 10.59 10.44 5.97
CA ILE A 146 10.52 9.67 7.23
C ILE A 146 11.21 8.33 7.04
N ASN A 147 10.90 7.63 5.95
CA ASN A 147 11.48 6.33 5.65
C ASN A 147 13.00 6.40 5.46
N PHE A 148 13.50 7.39 4.71
CA PHE A 148 14.95 7.60 4.49
C PHE A 148 15.73 7.86 5.78
N THR A 149 15.08 8.43 6.79
CA THR A 149 15.70 8.73 8.09
C THR A 149 15.62 7.58 9.10
N SER A 150 15.02 6.44 8.74
CA SER A 150 14.67 5.39 9.71
C SER A 150 15.84 4.52 10.20
N GLY A 151 17.04 4.69 9.63
CA GLY A 151 18.26 4.02 10.12
C GLY A 151 18.55 2.64 9.52
N TYR A 152 17.54 1.89 9.07
CA TYR A 152 17.69 0.49 8.61
C TYR A 152 17.61 0.28 7.10
N LEU A 153 17.19 1.29 6.33
CA LEU A 153 17.14 1.18 4.87
C LEU A 153 18.56 1.06 4.29
N ASN A 154 18.70 0.31 3.22
CA ASN A 154 19.97 0.11 2.52
C ASN A 154 19.73 -0.19 1.03
N THR A 155 20.81 -0.36 0.27
CA THR A 155 20.75 -0.63 -1.18
C THR A 155 20.11 -1.98 -1.54
N SER A 156 19.92 -2.88 -0.58
CA SER A 156 19.17 -4.14 -0.72
C SER A 156 17.71 -4.02 -0.25
N THR A 157 17.25 -2.82 0.13
CA THR A 157 15.86 -2.55 0.55
C THR A 157 15.07 -1.81 -0.53
N ALA A 158 13.85 -2.28 -0.82
CA ALA A 158 12.87 -1.54 -1.60
C ALA A 158 11.83 -0.90 -0.68
N LEU A 159 11.57 0.40 -0.88
CA LEU A 159 10.50 1.13 -0.22
C LEU A 159 9.24 1.09 -1.10
N PHE A 160 8.24 0.34 -0.68
CA PHE A 160 6.95 0.18 -1.33
C PHE A 160 5.97 1.18 -0.75
N ILE A 161 5.53 2.16 -1.54
CA ILE A 161 4.64 3.24 -1.08
C ILE A 161 3.29 3.09 -1.76
N ASP A 162 2.25 2.80 -0.96
CA ASP A 162 0.88 2.95 -1.38
C ASP A 162 0.53 4.44 -1.53
N ILE A 163 0.16 4.83 -2.75
CA ILE A 163 -0.25 6.18 -3.11
C ILE A 163 -1.71 6.23 -3.55
N THR A 164 -2.47 5.16 -3.30
CA THR A 164 -3.81 5.03 -3.85
C THR A 164 -4.71 6.19 -3.41
N ASN A 165 -4.72 6.51 -2.11
CA ASN A 165 -5.46 7.65 -1.58
C ASN A 165 -5.05 8.99 -2.24
N LEU A 166 -3.76 9.18 -2.54
CA LEU A 166 -3.29 10.40 -3.22
C LEU A 166 -3.80 10.50 -4.66
N MET A 167 -3.80 9.37 -5.38
CA MET A 167 -4.28 9.31 -6.75
C MET A 167 -5.77 9.62 -6.87
N PHE A 168 -6.55 9.28 -5.83
CA PHE A 168 -7.96 9.63 -5.81
C PHE A 168 -8.23 11.12 -5.58
N HIS A 169 -7.37 11.79 -4.84
CA HIS A 169 -7.51 13.23 -4.59
C HIS A 169 -6.93 14.11 -5.71
N LEU A 170 -6.17 13.55 -6.67
CA LEU A 170 -5.57 14.30 -7.77
C LEU A 170 -5.98 13.74 -9.13
N SER A 171 -6.74 14.53 -9.89
CA SER A 171 -7.20 14.20 -11.24
C SER A 171 -6.06 13.85 -12.20
N ASP A 172 -4.91 14.52 -12.06
CA ASP A 172 -3.73 14.39 -12.92
C ASP A 172 -2.51 13.83 -12.15
N PHE A 173 -2.73 12.85 -11.26
CA PHE A 173 -1.62 12.16 -10.61
C PHE A 173 -0.83 11.34 -11.65
N ASP A 174 0.42 11.73 -11.90
CA ASP A 174 1.29 11.12 -12.88
C ASP A 174 2.72 10.87 -12.34
N ALA A 175 3.57 10.28 -13.19
CA ALA A 175 4.97 10.02 -12.88
C ALA A 175 5.80 11.31 -12.67
N ASN A 176 5.37 12.46 -13.21
CA ASN A 176 6.07 13.73 -13.04
C ASN A 176 5.94 14.23 -11.60
N ILE A 177 4.75 14.10 -10.97
CA ILE A 177 4.57 14.43 -9.55
C ILE A 177 5.49 13.59 -8.67
N LEU A 178 5.58 12.28 -8.94
CA LEU A 178 6.47 11.37 -8.22
C LEU A 178 7.94 11.77 -8.35
N SER A 179 8.40 12.02 -9.58
CA SER A 179 9.77 12.44 -9.87
C SER A 179 10.12 13.77 -9.20
N ARG A 180 9.20 14.75 -9.22
CA ARG A 180 9.37 16.04 -8.53
C ARG A 180 9.46 15.86 -7.02
N ALA A 181 8.66 14.97 -6.43
CA ALA A 181 8.67 14.74 -4.99
C ALA A 181 9.99 14.09 -4.55
N LEU A 182 10.46 13.09 -5.29
CA LEU A 182 11.76 12.46 -5.05
C LEU A 182 12.92 13.45 -5.17
N SER A 183 12.95 14.22 -6.26
CA SER A 183 13.99 15.25 -6.47
C SER A 183 14.00 16.28 -5.35
N ALA A 184 12.82 16.69 -4.86
CA ALA A 184 12.73 17.64 -3.76
C ALA A 184 13.20 17.06 -2.43
N VAL A 185 12.96 15.77 -2.17
CA VAL A 185 13.47 15.08 -0.97
C VAL A 185 14.99 14.93 -1.05
N ASP A 186 15.53 14.49 -2.18
CA ASP A 186 16.97 14.38 -2.42
C ASP A 186 17.70 15.72 -2.18
N LEU A 187 17.16 16.82 -2.73
CA LEU A 187 17.71 18.16 -2.51
C LEU A 187 17.65 18.62 -1.04
N GLU A 188 16.57 18.30 -0.31
CA GLU A 188 16.44 18.65 1.11
C GLU A 188 17.43 17.88 1.99
N LEU A 189 17.65 16.61 1.65
CA LEU A 189 18.55 15.73 2.39
C LEU A 189 20.02 16.10 2.14
N LYS A 190 20.40 16.42 0.89
CA LYS A 190 21.74 16.93 0.56
C LYS A 190 22.10 18.25 1.24
N ARG A 191 21.11 19.08 1.57
CA ARG A 191 21.31 20.35 2.29
C ARG A 191 21.54 20.17 3.79
N ASN A 192 21.19 19.02 4.37
CA ASN A 192 21.32 18.74 5.81
C ASN A 192 22.14 17.46 6.04
N PRO A 193 23.47 17.50 5.82
CA PRO A 193 24.35 16.32 5.90
C PRO A 193 24.50 15.74 7.31
N SER A 194 23.96 16.39 8.35
CA SER A 194 23.92 15.85 9.71
C SER A 194 22.99 14.65 9.87
N ASN A 195 22.09 14.40 8.91
CA ASN A 195 21.25 13.22 8.89
C ASN A 195 21.98 12.09 8.15
N THR A 196 22.24 10.97 8.83
CA THR A 196 22.70 9.74 8.17
C THR A 196 21.65 9.31 7.14
N LEU A 197 22.00 9.39 5.87
CA LEU A 197 21.14 9.04 4.76
C LEU A 197 21.24 7.55 4.48
N ASN A 198 20.13 6.87 4.68
CA ASN A 198 19.96 5.47 4.35
C ASN A 198 19.07 5.39 3.12
N GLU A 199 19.70 5.54 1.96
CA GLU A 199 18.99 5.48 0.69
C GLU A 199 18.60 4.02 0.39
N PRO A 200 17.31 3.73 0.13
CA PRO A 200 16.91 2.42 -0.31
C PRO A 200 17.47 2.14 -1.71
N GLY A 201 17.62 0.86 -2.04
CA GLY A 201 17.96 0.42 -3.39
C GLY A 201 16.89 0.75 -4.42
N ALA A 202 15.62 0.79 -4.00
CA ALA A 202 14.52 1.17 -4.87
C ALA A 202 13.38 1.84 -4.10
N ILE A 203 12.58 2.64 -4.82
CA ILE A 203 11.28 3.11 -4.36
C ILE A 203 10.25 2.75 -5.41
N THR A 204 9.20 2.04 -5.00
CA THR A 204 8.11 1.62 -5.88
C THR A 204 6.81 2.21 -5.37
N PHE A 205 6.18 3.06 -6.18
CA PHE A 205 4.88 3.64 -5.91
C PHE A 205 3.81 2.72 -6.49
N MET A 206 2.93 2.25 -5.60
CA MET A 206 1.88 1.32 -5.95
C MET A 206 0.52 1.95 -5.72
N ASN A 207 -0.42 1.58 -6.57
CA ASN A 207 -1.80 1.98 -6.41
C ASN A 207 -2.71 0.81 -6.74
N PHE A 208 -3.85 0.74 -6.07
CA PHE A 208 -4.88 -0.21 -6.43
C PHE A 208 -5.88 0.43 -7.40
N GLU A 209 -6.27 -0.35 -8.41
CA GLU A 209 -7.06 0.08 -9.56
C GLU A 209 -8.23 -0.86 -9.80
N LEU A 210 -9.36 -0.30 -10.23
CA LEU A 210 -10.51 -1.09 -10.68
C LEU A 210 -10.32 -1.44 -12.16
N ILE A 211 -10.30 -2.75 -12.44
CA ILE A 211 -10.31 -3.30 -13.78
C ILE A 211 -11.71 -3.83 -14.06
N LYS A 212 -12.42 -3.20 -15.01
CA LYS A 212 -13.68 -3.74 -15.51
C LYS A 212 -13.42 -4.62 -16.73
N ASN A 213 -13.65 -5.92 -16.59
CA ASN A 213 -13.75 -6.83 -17.72
C ASN A 213 -15.24 -7.11 -18.01
N SER A 214 -15.55 -7.58 -19.23
CA SER A 214 -16.92 -7.83 -19.71
C SER A 214 -17.77 -8.76 -18.84
N SER A 215 -17.14 -9.54 -17.97
CA SER A 215 -17.79 -10.56 -17.13
C SER A 215 -17.39 -10.54 -15.65
N SER A 216 -16.46 -9.66 -15.25
CA SER A 216 -16.10 -9.47 -13.84
C SER A 216 -15.42 -8.13 -13.61
N GLN A 217 -15.68 -7.54 -12.45
CA GLN A 217 -14.85 -6.47 -11.90
C GLN A 217 -13.75 -7.12 -11.07
N LYS A 218 -12.49 -6.74 -11.31
CA LYS A 218 -11.35 -7.22 -10.54
C LYS A 218 -10.50 -6.04 -10.09
N TYR A 219 -10.04 -6.10 -8.86
CA TYR A 219 -9.11 -5.11 -8.31
C TYR A 219 -7.68 -5.62 -8.52
N ALA A 220 -6.80 -4.74 -8.98
CA ALA A 220 -5.38 -5.05 -9.10
C ALA A 220 -4.54 -3.95 -8.47
N CYS A 221 -3.47 -4.34 -7.79
CA CYS A 221 -2.41 -3.42 -7.45
C CYS A 221 -1.47 -3.29 -8.63
N SER A 222 -1.27 -2.05 -9.08
CA SER A 222 -0.40 -1.66 -10.18
C SER A 222 0.78 -0.86 -9.64
N VAL A 223 1.88 -0.87 -10.39
CA VAL A 223 3.01 0.02 -10.15
C VAL A 223 2.80 1.29 -10.97
N THR A 224 2.59 2.42 -10.30
CA THR A 224 2.49 3.72 -10.95
C THR A 224 3.86 4.22 -11.41
N GLY A 225 4.89 4.01 -10.59
CA GLY A 225 6.26 4.40 -10.89
C GLY A 225 7.25 3.68 -9.99
N SER A 226 8.43 3.36 -10.53
CA SER A 226 9.52 2.77 -9.76
C SER A 226 10.84 3.45 -10.09
N PHE A 227 11.63 3.73 -9.07
CA PHE A 227 12.88 4.47 -9.16
C PHE A 227 13.98 3.64 -8.50
N LEU A 228 14.98 3.27 -9.29
CA LEU A 228 16.13 2.50 -8.81
C LEU A 228 17.26 3.45 -8.41
N ASN A 229 17.86 3.20 -7.25
CA ASN A 229 19.11 3.84 -6.86
C ASN A 229 20.23 3.41 -7.83
N PRO A 230 21.13 4.30 -8.26
CA PRO A 230 22.31 3.92 -9.06
C PRO A 230 23.15 2.80 -8.42
N ASN A 231 23.14 2.69 -7.09
CA ASN A 231 23.88 1.69 -6.32
C ASN A 231 22.98 0.53 -5.84
N VAL A 232 21.82 0.31 -6.46
CA VAL A 232 20.89 -0.76 -6.09
C VAL A 232 21.58 -2.14 -6.09
N ASP A 233 21.29 -2.96 -5.09
CA ASP A 233 21.71 -4.36 -5.07
C ASP A 233 21.18 -5.08 -6.33
N PRO A 234 22.04 -5.71 -7.16
CA PRO A 234 21.61 -6.44 -8.33
C PRO A 234 20.54 -7.51 -8.06
N ASN A 235 20.55 -8.14 -6.88
CA ASN A 235 19.54 -9.12 -6.49
C ASN A 235 18.21 -8.45 -6.18
N LEU A 236 18.22 -7.29 -5.52
CA LEU A 236 17.00 -6.51 -5.32
C LEU A 236 16.42 -6.09 -6.67
N LYS A 237 17.26 -5.56 -7.56
CA LYS A 237 16.83 -5.16 -8.90
C LYS A 237 16.18 -6.32 -9.65
N SER A 238 16.87 -7.46 -9.73
CA SER A 238 16.34 -8.69 -10.36
C SER A 238 15.04 -9.16 -9.71
N PHE A 239 14.96 -9.17 -8.38
CA PHE A 239 13.75 -9.53 -7.66
C PHE A 239 12.56 -8.64 -8.05
N LEU A 240 12.77 -7.31 -8.07
CA LEU A 240 11.72 -6.36 -8.41
C LEU A 240 11.28 -6.47 -9.87
N GLU A 241 12.23 -6.58 -10.80
CA GLU A 241 11.95 -6.74 -12.22
C GLU A 241 11.17 -8.03 -12.51
N GLU A 242 11.54 -9.16 -11.89
CA GLU A 242 10.88 -10.44 -12.12
C GLU A 242 9.50 -10.56 -11.45
N ASN A 243 9.26 -9.81 -10.36
CA ASN A 243 8.06 -10.03 -9.54
C ASN A 243 7.06 -8.87 -9.49
N PHE A 244 7.49 -7.63 -9.68
CA PHE A 244 6.64 -6.45 -9.43
C PHE A 244 6.64 -5.43 -10.58
N ILE A 245 7.77 -5.21 -11.25
CA ILE A 245 7.94 -4.12 -12.22
C ILE A 245 7.87 -4.62 -13.68
N GLY A 246 8.41 -5.80 -13.97
CA GLY A 246 8.54 -6.31 -15.34
C GLY A 246 7.30 -7.06 -15.83
N GLY A 247 6.98 -6.90 -17.12
CA GLY A 247 6.13 -7.82 -17.88
C GLY A 247 4.64 -7.84 -17.55
N ILE A 248 4.13 -6.92 -16.74
CA ILE A 248 2.69 -6.83 -16.45
C ILE A 248 2.04 -5.97 -17.52
N GLU A 249 1.23 -6.58 -18.40
CA GLU A 249 0.33 -5.82 -19.29
C GLU A 249 -0.51 -4.87 -18.44
N LYS A 250 -0.47 -3.57 -18.74
CA LYS A 250 -1.29 -2.59 -18.03
C LYS A 250 -2.75 -2.82 -18.42
N PRO A 251 -3.61 -3.24 -17.49
CA PRO A 251 -5.02 -3.41 -17.79
C PRO A 251 -5.64 -2.05 -18.12
N ILE A 252 -6.79 -2.05 -18.81
CA ILE A 252 -7.57 -0.82 -18.98
C ILE A 252 -8.15 -0.46 -17.60
N VAL A 253 -7.67 0.64 -17.04
CA VAL A 253 -8.02 1.11 -15.70
C VAL A 253 -9.19 2.07 -15.77
N ILE A 254 -10.16 1.89 -14.89
CA ILE A 254 -11.12 2.95 -14.55
C ILE A 254 -10.61 3.62 -13.28
N LYS A 255 -10.40 4.94 -13.37
CA LYS A 255 -10.13 5.77 -12.20
C LYS A 255 -11.47 6.34 -11.73
N PRO A 256 -12.14 5.76 -10.71
CA PRO A 256 -13.29 6.45 -10.13
C PRO A 256 -12.83 7.82 -9.68
N LYS A 257 -13.51 8.86 -10.14
CA LYS A 257 -13.13 10.23 -9.82
C LYS A 257 -13.95 10.64 -8.62
N PHE A 258 -13.29 11.13 -7.58
CA PHE A 258 -13.97 11.96 -6.60
C PHE A 258 -14.24 13.33 -7.24
N ASN A 259 -15.30 13.39 -8.05
CA ASN A 259 -15.89 14.67 -8.42
C ASN A 259 -16.83 15.05 -7.26
N HIS A 260 -16.40 16.02 -6.45
CA HIS A 260 -17.36 16.83 -5.71
C HIS A 260 -17.82 17.97 -6.60
#